data_AF-A0A7J8LM18-F1
#
_entry.id   AF-A0A7J8LM18-F1
#
_cell.length_a   1.000
_cell.length_b   1.000
_cell.length_c   1.000
_cell.angle_alpha   90.00
_cell.angle_beta   90.00
_cell.angle_gamma   90.00
#
_symmetry.space_group_name_H-M   'P 1'
#
loop_
_entity.id
_entity.type
_entity.pdbx_description
1 polymer ?
#
loop_
_entity_poly.entity_id
_entity_poly.type
_entity_poly.pdbx_seq_one_letter_code
_entity_poly.pdbx_strand_id
1 'polypeptide(L)'
;NVQRLKTYKAKLVVFPRRARKSKAGDSTAEELATATQMQGPYMPISREKPSVELVKVTEEMKSFKAYNKLRVERTNARHIGARLKKAAEAEKEDKK
;
A
#
# COMPACT_ATOMS: atom_id res chain seq x y z
N ASN A 1 -1.47 6.56 4.21
CA ASN A 1 -2.07 7.17 5.44
C ASN A 1 -1.53 8.55 5.77
N VAL A 2 -0.21 8.77 5.84
CA VAL A 2 0.36 10.10 6.18
C VAL A 2 -0.17 11.23 5.28
N GLN A 3 -0.14 11.04 3.96
CA GLN A 3 -0.67 12.03 3.01
C GLN A 3 -2.16 12.33 3.25
N ARG A 4 -2.98 11.30 3.53
CA ARG A 4 -4.41 11.44 3.84
C ARG A 4 -4.65 12.32 5.07
N LEU A 5 -3.85 12.16 6.12
CA LEU A 5 -3.94 13.00 7.33
C LEU A 5 -3.52 14.44 7.05
N LYS A 6 -2.49 14.66 6.23
CA LYS A 6 -2.09 16.01 5.80
C LYS A 6 -3.21 16.70 5.02
N THR A 7 -3.82 16.00 4.07
CA THR A 7 -4.95 16.53 3.29
C THR A 7 -6.20 16.75 4.15
N TYR A 8 -6.43 15.91 5.17
CA TYR A 8 -7.52 16.12 6.11
C TYR A 8 -7.31 17.39 6.93
N LYS A 9 -6.13 17.53 7.53
CA LYS A 9 -5.78 18.71 8.34
C LYS A 9 -5.86 20.00 7.53
N ALA A 10 -5.47 19.98 6.25
CA ALA A 10 -5.57 21.13 5.37
C ALA A 10 -7.01 21.54 5.01
N LYS A 11 -7.96 20.60 5.06
CA LYS A 11 -9.38 20.83 4.77
C LYS A 11 -10.23 21.00 6.03
N LEU A 12 -9.66 20.76 7.20
CA LEU A 12 -10.36 20.84 8.47
C LEU A 12 -10.46 22.30 8.91
N VAL A 13 -11.70 22.81 9.00
CA VAL A 13 -11.99 24.13 9.58
C VAL A 13 -12.33 23.94 11.05
N VAL A 14 -11.58 24.60 11.95
CA VAL A 14 -11.78 24.48 13.40
C VAL A 14 -12.42 25.76 13.93
N PHE A 15 -13.65 25.65 14.43
CA PHE A 15 -14.39 26.78 14.99
C PHE A 15 -13.92 27.11 16.42
N PRO A 16 -13.73 28.39 16.77
CA PRO A 16 -13.48 28.79 18.14
C PRO A 16 -14.59 28.32 19.07
N ARG A 17 -14.21 27.72 20.21
CA ARG A 17 -15.19 27.30 21.24
C ARG A 17 -16.05 28.47 21.75
N ARG A 18 -15.52 29.70 21.72
CA ARG A 18 -16.28 30.93 21.99
C ARG A 18 -16.11 31.87 20.81
N ALA A 19 -17.22 32.32 20.20
CA ALA A 19 -17.27 33.07 18.94
C ALA A 19 -16.45 34.37 18.86
N ARG A 20 -15.88 34.86 19.98
CA ARG A 20 -15.05 36.08 20.05
C ARG A 20 -13.68 35.85 20.70
N LYS A 21 -13.33 34.60 21.01
CA LYS A 21 -12.05 34.23 21.62
C LYS A 21 -11.43 33.12 20.79
N SER A 22 -10.75 33.49 19.70
CA SER A 22 -9.93 32.56 18.93
C SER A 22 -8.65 32.21 19.71
N LYS A 23 -8.21 30.97 19.55
CA LYS A 23 -6.98 30.42 20.11
C LYS A 23 -6.08 29.94 18.96
N ALA A 24 -4.83 29.64 19.29
CA ALA A 24 -3.92 28.97 18.36
C ALA A 24 -4.50 27.62 17.95
N GLY A 25 -4.75 27.45 16.65
CA GLY A 25 -5.37 26.25 16.06
C GLY A 25 -6.83 26.44 15.63
N ASP A 26 -7.46 27.58 15.93
CA ASP A 26 -8.75 27.95 15.34
C ASP A 26 -8.55 28.55 13.94
N SER A 27 -9.54 28.37 13.08
CA SER A 27 -9.57 28.91 11.72
C SER A 27 -9.80 30.43 11.69
N THR A 28 -9.39 31.07 10.60
CA THR A 28 -9.56 32.51 10.39
C THR A 28 -11.02 32.87 10.12
N ALA A 29 -11.40 34.15 10.32
CA ALA A 29 -12.79 34.59 10.12
C ALA A 29 -13.28 34.36 8.67
N GLU A 30 -12.39 34.40 7.68
CA GLU A 30 -12.68 34.16 6.26
C GLU A 30 -13.00 32.68 5.98
N GLU A 31 -12.23 31.76 6.58
CA GLU A 31 -12.47 30.32 6.49
C GLU A 31 -13.77 29.92 7.20
N LEU A 32 -14.10 30.58 8.32
CA LEU A 32 -15.35 30.34 9.05
C LEU A 32 -16.58 30.78 8.26
N ALA A 33 -16.49 31.90 7.53
CA ALA A 33 -17.60 32.41 6.72
C ALA A 33 -17.88 31.56 5.48
N THR A 34 -16.85 30.89 4.94
CA THR A 34 -16.95 30.03 3.75
C THR A 34 -17.18 28.55 4.10
N ALA A 35 -17.18 28.20 5.39
CA ALA A 35 -17.40 26.84 5.84
C ALA A 35 -18.83 26.35 5.49
N THR A 36 -18.90 25.21 4.80
CA THR A 36 -20.15 24.56 4.41
C THR A 36 -20.17 23.10 4.86
N GLN A 37 -21.36 22.53 5.05
CA GLN A 37 -21.49 21.11 5.36
C GLN A 37 -21.25 20.27 4.10
N MET A 38 -20.31 19.34 4.19
CA MET A 38 -20.09 18.34 3.14
C MET A 38 -21.16 17.25 3.25
N GLN A 39 -21.87 16.98 2.15
CA GLN A 39 -22.81 15.86 2.07
C GLN A 39 -22.09 14.60 1.57
N GLY A 40 -22.36 13.46 2.21
CA GLY A 40 -21.81 12.15 1.82
C GLY A 40 -20.48 11.77 2.50
N PRO A 41 -19.84 10.66 2.06
CA PRO A 41 -18.63 10.15 2.69
C PRO A 41 -17.44 11.08 2.48
N TYR A 42 -16.78 11.46 3.57
CA TYR A 42 -15.63 12.35 3.52
C TYR A 42 -14.36 11.62 3.05
N MET A 43 -13.76 12.11 1.97
CA MET A 43 -12.57 11.54 1.31
C MET A 43 -12.72 10.02 1.06
N PRO A 44 -13.60 9.59 0.14
CA PRO A 44 -13.77 8.18 -0.16
C PRO A 44 -12.46 7.56 -0.67
N ILE A 45 -12.20 6.30 -0.30
CA ILE A 45 -11.02 5.57 -0.77
C ILE A 45 -11.34 5.05 -2.17
N SER A 46 -10.72 5.65 -3.18
CA SER A 46 -10.75 5.11 -4.55
C SER A 46 -9.72 4.01 -4.71
N ARG A 47 -10.09 2.94 -5.41
CA ARG A 47 -9.16 1.90 -5.85
C ARG A 47 -8.72 2.24 -7.27
N GLU A 48 -7.65 3.01 -7.38
CA GLU A 48 -7.03 3.29 -8.67
C GLU A 48 -6.51 1.98 -9.27
N LYS A 49 -6.98 1.64 -10.47
CA LYS A 49 -6.39 0.55 -11.24
C LYS A 49 -5.18 1.12 -11.96
N PRO A 50 -3.98 0.52 -11.81
CA PRO A 50 -2.83 0.95 -12.60
C PRO A 50 -3.17 0.79 -14.08
N SER A 51 -2.85 1.83 -14.86
CA SER A 51 -2.86 1.73 -16.32
C SER A 51 -1.76 0.77 -16.74
N VAL A 52 -2.09 -0.21 -17.58
CA VAL A 52 -1.08 -1.09 -18.19
C VAL A 52 -0.76 -0.52 -19.56
N GLU A 53 0.50 -0.16 -19.78
CA GLU A 53 0.98 0.25 -21.09
C GLU A 53 1.16 -0.96 -22.00
N LEU A 54 0.70 -0.85 -23.26
CA LEU A 54 0.88 -1.90 -24.26
C LEU A 54 2.28 -1.81 -24.84
N VAL A 55 3.18 -2.67 -24.33
CA VAL A 55 4.57 -2.76 -24.79
C VAL A 55 4.72 -3.90 -25.81
N LYS A 56 5.64 -3.73 -26.77
CA LYS A 56 6.01 -4.81 -27.70
C LYS A 56 6.61 -5.98 -26.92
N VAL A 57 6.20 -7.20 -27.27
CA VAL A 57 6.71 -8.42 -26.65
C VAL A 57 8.18 -8.63 -27.03
N THR A 58 9.06 -8.66 -26.03
CA THR A 58 10.49 -8.93 -26.21
C THR A 58 10.76 -10.43 -26.38
N GLU A 59 11.94 -10.78 -26.91
CA GLU A 59 12.35 -12.19 -27.06
C GLU A 59 12.49 -12.92 -25.73
N GLU A 60 12.90 -12.19 -24.68
CA GLU A 60 12.94 -12.70 -23.31
C GLU A 60 11.55 -13.09 -22.79
N MET A 61 10.52 -12.26 -23.07
CA MET A 61 9.14 -12.59 -22.70
C MET A 61 8.61 -13.83 -23.44
N LYS A 62 9.07 -14.07 -24.68
CA LYS A 62 8.68 -15.25 -25.47
C LYS A 62 9.40 -16.52 -25.00
N SER A 63 10.67 -16.41 -24.66
CA SER A 63 11.47 -17.55 -24.17
C SER A 63 11.10 -17.93 -22.73
N PHE A 64 10.50 -17.01 -21.97
CA PHE A 64 10.03 -17.26 -20.61
C PHE A 64 8.84 -18.24 -20.58
N LYS A 65 9.10 -19.47 -20.12
CA LYS A 65 8.09 -20.51 -19.89
C LYS A 65 7.34 -20.27 -18.58
N ALA A 66 6.40 -19.32 -18.58
CA ALA A 66 5.66 -18.88 -17.39
C ALA A 66 5.00 -20.03 -16.60
N TYR A 67 4.33 -20.95 -17.30
CA TYR A 67 3.67 -22.10 -16.67
C TYR A 67 4.66 -23.00 -15.91
N ASN A 68 5.82 -23.28 -16.51
CA ASN A 68 6.85 -24.11 -15.90
C ASN A 68 7.45 -23.42 -14.67
N LYS A 69 7.69 -22.10 -14.74
CA LYS A 69 8.19 -21.33 -13.61
C LYS A 69 7.23 -21.41 -12.41
N LEU A 70 5.93 -21.24 -12.63
CA LEU A 70 4.93 -21.37 -11.57
C LEU A 70 4.94 -22.76 -10.92
N ARG A 71 5.11 -23.83 -11.70
CA ARG A 71 5.21 -25.20 -11.15
C ARG A 71 6.48 -25.41 -10.34
N VAL A 72 7.62 -24.93 -10.84
CA VAL A 72 8.90 -25.01 -10.11
C VAL A 72 8.81 -24.27 -8.79
N GLU A 73 8.22 -23.08 -8.74
CA GLU A 73 8.05 -22.33 -7.48
C GLU A 73 7.12 -23.03 -6.49
N ARG A 74 6.03 -23.65 -6.95
CA ARG A 74 5.18 -24.49 -6.08
C ARG A 74 5.94 -25.68 -5.50
N THR A 75 6.74 -26.36 -6.33
CA THR A 75 7.58 -27.49 -5.92
C THR A 75 8.64 -27.04 -4.92
N ASN A 76 9.27 -25.89 -5.15
CA ASN A 76 10.24 -25.31 -4.22
C ASN A 76 9.58 -25.06 -2.86
N ALA A 77 8.47 -24.32 -2.82
CA ALA A 77 7.73 -24.04 -1.58
C ALA A 77 7.33 -25.32 -0.83
N ARG A 78 6.86 -26.35 -1.55
CA ARG A 78 6.48 -27.65 -0.98
C ARG A 78 7.66 -28.40 -0.36
N HIS A 79 8.84 -28.35 -0.99
CA HIS A 79 9.99 -29.17 -0.60
C HIS A 79 11.03 -28.44 0.25
N ILE A 80 10.81 -27.20 0.68
CA ILE A 80 11.74 -26.46 1.57
C ILE A 80 12.09 -27.30 2.80
N GLY A 81 11.10 -27.79 3.55
CA GLY A 81 11.34 -28.55 4.77
C GLY A 81 12.09 -29.87 4.52
N ALA A 82 11.71 -30.60 3.47
CA ALA A 82 12.38 -31.85 3.10
C ALA A 82 13.83 -31.63 2.66
N ARG A 83 14.11 -30.55 1.92
CA ARG A 83 15.46 -30.18 1.49
C ARG A 83 16.32 -29.72 2.66
N LEU A 84 15.78 -28.92 3.57
CA LEU A 84 16.47 -28.50 4.79
C LEU A 84 16.79 -29.69 5.69
N LYS A 85 15.84 -30.61 5.88
CA LYS A 85 16.08 -31.85 6.63
C LYS A 85 17.20 -32.69 6.01
N LYS A 86 17.14 -32.91 4.69
CA LYS A 86 18.19 -33.65 3.97
C LYS A 86 19.55 -32.96 4.03
N ALA A 87 19.61 -31.64 3.91
CA ALA A 87 20.86 -30.89 4.04
C ALA A 87 21.44 -31.01 5.46
N ALA A 88 20.60 -30.93 6.49
CA ALA A 88 21.03 -31.10 7.88
C ALA A 88 21.46 -32.55 8.21
N GLU A 89 20.88 -33.55 7.54
CA GLU A 89 21.31 -34.95 7.66
C GLU A 89 22.65 -35.18 6.95
N ALA A 90 22.83 -34.66 5.74
CA ALA A 90 24.10 -34.72 5.01
C ALA A 90 25.24 -34.03 5.79
N GLU A 91 25.01 -32.83 6.36
CA GLU A 91 26.02 -32.15 7.18
C GLU A 91 26.40 -32.93 8.47
N LYS A 92 25.53 -33.79 8.97
CA LYS A 92 25.83 -34.65 10.14
C LYS A 92 26.61 -35.89 9.73
N GLU A 93 26.36 -36.42 8.55
CA GLU A 93 27.12 -37.55 7.98
C GLU A 93 28.52 -37.11 7.55
N ASP A 94 28.68 -35.94 6.93
CA ASP A 94 29.99 -35.39 6.52
C ASP A 94 30.88 -34.99 7.71
N LYS A 95 30.31 -34.80 8.90
CA LYS A 95 31.05 -34.47 10.15
C LYS A 95 31.41 -35.70 10.98
N LYS A 96 31.02 -36.91 10.55
CA LYS A 96 31.29 -38.17 11.23
C LYS A 96 32.45 -38.92 10.59
#